data_AF-A0AAW0KYW5-F1
#
_entry.id   AF-A0AAW0KYW5-F1
#
_cell.length_a   1.000
_cell.length_b   1.000
_cell.length_c   1.000
_cell.angle_alpha   90.00
_cell.angle_beta   90.00
_cell.angle_gamma   90.00
#
_symmetry.space_group_name_H-M   'P 1'
#
loop_
_entity.id
_entity.type
_entity.pdbx_description
1 polymer ?
#
loop_
_entity_poly.entity_id
_entity_poly.type
_entity_poly.pdbx_seq_one_letter_code
_entity_poly.pdbx_strand_id
1 'polypeptide(L)'
;MEAVPNKPTAISLAQHTYWNLAGHNSGNILDHSIQIRANHVTPVDQNTIPTGEIMPVKGTPFDFTAEKRIGESIHEFYTGNYVNGVVGKGGAVYGKHAGLCLETQGFPNAINQPNFPSIVVQPGEKYQHTMLFEFSVE
;
A
#
# COMPACT_ATOMS: atom_id res chain seq x y z
N MET A 1 -6.01 15.27 -1.72
CA MET A 1 -7.28 14.85 -1.09
C MET A 1 -7.52 15.72 0.12
N GLU A 2 -8.74 16.23 0.28
CA GLU A 2 -9.09 17.16 1.36
C GLU A 2 -10.43 16.79 1.99
N ALA A 3 -10.58 17.03 3.29
CA ALA A 3 -11.85 16.86 4.01
C ALA A 3 -11.92 17.80 5.22
N VAL A 4 -13.13 18.24 5.56
CA VAL A 4 -13.41 19.07 6.75
C VAL A 4 -14.62 18.45 7.46
N PRO A 5 -14.43 17.69 8.54
CA PRO A 5 -15.55 17.07 9.24
C PRO A 5 -16.26 18.09 10.15
N ASN A 6 -17.54 17.85 10.46
CA ASN A 6 -18.32 18.66 11.40
C ASN A 6 -18.36 18.08 12.83
N LYS A 7 -17.75 16.91 13.04
CA LYS A 7 -17.57 16.21 14.31
C LYS A 7 -16.17 15.57 14.33
N PRO A 8 -15.57 15.29 15.51
CA PRO A 8 -14.32 14.54 15.57
C PRO A 8 -14.45 13.24 14.77
N THR A 9 -13.64 13.07 13.73
CA THR A 9 -13.80 11.98 12.75
C THR A 9 -12.43 11.41 12.38
N ALA A 10 -12.32 10.08 12.38
CA ALA A 10 -11.14 9.41 11.84
C ALA A 10 -11.12 9.55 10.30
N ILE A 11 -10.06 10.12 9.73
CA ILE A 11 -9.89 10.32 8.29
C ILE A 11 -8.52 9.82 7.86
N SER A 12 -8.50 8.86 6.94
CA SER A 12 -7.30 8.36 6.28
C SER A 12 -7.68 8.03 4.83
N LEU A 13 -7.31 8.90 3.89
CA LEU A 13 -7.68 8.76 2.47
C LEU A 13 -6.50 8.24 1.65
N ALA A 14 -6.77 7.22 0.86
CA ALA A 14 -5.83 6.57 -0.05
C ALA A 14 -6.37 6.50 -1.48
N GLN A 15 -5.49 6.10 -2.39
CA GLN A 15 -5.85 5.80 -3.77
C GLN A 15 -5.38 4.39 -4.08
N HIS A 16 -6.30 3.55 -4.56
CA HIS A 16 -6.10 2.10 -4.71
C HIS A 16 -5.88 1.69 -6.19
N THR A 17 -5.09 2.46 -6.94
CA THR A 17 -4.68 2.10 -8.31
C THR A 17 -3.69 0.94 -8.28
N TYR A 18 -3.95 -0.05 -9.12
CA TYR A 18 -3.01 -1.12 -9.41
C TYR A 18 -2.08 -0.75 -10.56
N TRP A 19 -0.78 -0.95 -10.36
CA TRP A 19 0.27 -0.68 -11.34
C TRP A 19 0.84 -1.97 -11.92
N ASN A 20 0.98 -1.98 -13.24
CA ASN A 20 1.82 -2.92 -13.98
C ASN A 20 2.56 -2.14 -15.09
N LEU A 21 3.84 -1.84 -14.85
CA LEU A 21 4.68 -1.05 -15.76
C LEU A 21 4.93 -1.71 -17.12
N ALA A 22 4.82 -3.05 -17.21
CA ALA A 22 4.91 -3.77 -18.47
C ALA A 22 3.60 -3.64 -19.29
N GLY A 23 2.55 -3.07 -18.72
CA GLY A 23 1.21 -2.96 -19.30
C GLY A 23 0.19 -3.87 -18.59
N HIS A 24 -1.07 -3.43 -18.54
CA HIS A 24 -2.11 -4.13 -17.77
C HIS A 24 -2.43 -5.56 -18.27
N ASN A 25 -2.08 -5.90 -19.51
CA ASN A 25 -2.27 -7.22 -20.11
C ASN A 25 -0.99 -8.07 -20.16
N SER A 26 0.06 -7.66 -19.44
CA SER A 26 1.39 -8.26 -19.55
C SER A 26 1.67 -9.35 -18.50
N GLY A 27 0.63 -9.83 -17.82
CA GLY A 27 0.74 -10.88 -16.81
C GLY A 27 1.09 -10.31 -15.43
N ASN A 28 2.00 -10.98 -14.72
CA ASN A 28 2.38 -10.63 -13.35
C ASN A 28 3.48 -9.56 -13.29
N ILE A 29 3.71 -9.01 -12.10
CA ILE A 29 4.74 -7.99 -11.81
C ILE A 29 5.97 -8.54 -11.07
N LEU A 30 6.22 -9.85 -11.11
CA LEU A 30 7.27 -10.47 -10.30
C LEU A 30 8.68 -10.03 -10.72
N ASP A 31 8.86 -9.65 -11.98
CA ASP A 31 10.12 -9.14 -12.52
C ASP A 31 10.29 -7.62 -12.33
N HIS A 32 9.27 -6.91 -11.80
CA HIS A 32 9.40 -5.49 -11.49
C HIS A 32 10.31 -5.33 -10.27
N SER A 33 11.15 -4.30 -10.33
CA SER A 33 11.95 -3.85 -9.19
C SER A 33 11.18 -2.82 -8.37
N ILE A 34 11.35 -2.87 -7.05
CA ILE A 34 10.79 -1.89 -6.13
C ILE A 34 11.81 -1.49 -5.07
N GLN A 35 11.79 -0.22 -4.68
CA GLN A 35 12.45 0.31 -3.50
C GLN A 35 11.42 1.04 -2.64
N ILE A 36 11.36 0.72 -1.35
CA ILE A 36 10.53 1.41 -0.36
C ILE A 36 11.44 1.98 0.72
N ARG A 37 11.48 3.30 0.83
CA ARG A 37 12.32 4.01 1.82
C ARG A 37 11.67 3.99 3.22
N ALA A 38 11.44 2.81 3.77
CA ALA A 38 10.87 2.58 5.09
C ALA A 38 11.73 1.63 5.90
N ASN A 39 12.14 2.03 7.11
CA ASN A 39 12.96 1.20 8.00
C ASN A 39 12.12 0.30 8.92
N HIS A 40 10.80 0.46 8.94
CA HIS A 40 9.88 -0.28 9.81
C HIS A 40 8.59 -0.64 9.07
N VAL A 41 7.91 -1.67 9.56
CA VAL A 41 6.59 -2.14 9.11
C VAL A 41 5.70 -2.37 10.33
N THR A 42 4.38 -2.39 10.13
CA THR A 42 3.40 -2.76 11.17
C THR A 42 2.93 -4.20 10.95
N PRO A 43 3.41 -5.19 11.73
CA PRO A 43 2.94 -6.57 11.64
C PRO A 43 1.44 -6.69 11.87
N VAL A 44 0.83 -7.70 11.26
CA VAL A 44 -0.61 -7.97 11.36
C VAL A 44 -0.88 -9.32 12.02
N ASP A 45 -2.05 -9.45 12.65
CA ASP A 45 -2.55 -10.72 13.17
C ASP A 45 -3.10 -11.63 12.05
N GLN A 46 -3.64 -12.79 12.42
CA GLN A 46 -4.25 -13.74 11.49
C GLN A 46 -5.47 -13.19 10.72
N ASN A 47 -6.04 -12.07 11.17
CA ASN A 47 -7.15 -11.38 10.52
C ASN A 47 -6.68 -10.18 9.69
N THR A 48 -5.37 -10.03 9.48
CA THR A 48 -4.74 -8.91 8.76
C THR A 48 -4.88 -7.55 9.45
N ILE A 49 -5.10 -7.54 10.77
CA ILE A 49 -5.21 -6.30 11.56
C ILE A 49 -3.86 -5.96 12.19
N PRO A 50 -3.32 -4.72 12.02
CA PRO A 50 -2.09 -4.32 12.69
C PRO A 50 -2.17 -4.45 14.21
N THR A 51 -1.15 -5.09 14.78
CA THR A 51 -1.06 -5.44 16.21
C THR A 51 -0.76 -4.23 17.11
N GLY A 52 -0.29 -3.13 16.52
CA GLY A 52 0.28 -1.99 17.22
C GLY A 52 1.81 -2.02 17.27
N GLU A 53 2.45 -3.14 16.91
CA GLU A 53 3.90 -3.21 16.82
C GLU A 53 4.45 -2.38 15.64
N ILE A 54 5.63 -1.79 15.84
CA ILE A 54 6.42 -1.14 14.79
C ILE A 54 7.76 -1.89 14.73
N MET A 55 7.87 -2.83 13.80
CA MET A 55 8.98 -3.78 13.69
C MET A 55 10.00 -3.27 12.64
N PRO A 56 11.32 -3.33 12.90
CA PRO A 56 12.33 -2.98 11.90
C PRO A 56 12.28 -3.95 10.72
N VAL A 57 12.43 -3.43 9.49
CA VAL A 57 12.44 -4.30 8.29
C VAL A 57 13.78 -4.95 8.04
N LYS A 58 14.88 -4.38 8.58
CA LYS A 58 16.24 -4.84 8.29
C LYS A 58 16.42 -6.32 8.63
N GLY A 59 16.86 -7.11 7.66
CA GLY A 59 17.06 -8.56 7.82
C GLY A 59 15.76 -9.38 7.86
N THR A 60 14.62 -8.76 7.57
CA THR A 60 13.34 -9.44 7.34
C THR A 60 13.04 -9.46 5.83
N PRO A 61 12.14 -10.31 5.33
CA PRO A 61 11.81 -10.29 3.90
C PRO A 61 10.97 -9.07 3.46
N PHE A 62 10.57 -8.21 4.41
CA PHE A 62 10.05 -6.86 4.16
C PHE A 62 11.14 -5.80 3.90
N ASP A 63 12.42 -6.16 3.90
CA ASP A 63 13.51 -5.22 3.62
C ASP A 63 13.60 -4.85 2.12
N PHE A 64 12.87 -3.80 1.75
CA PHE A 64 12.93 -3.15 0.44
C PHE A 64 13.64 -1.79 0.51
N THR A 65 14.51 -1.58 1.51
CA THR A 65 15.22 -0.30 1.68
C THR A 65 16.21 -0.02 0.53
N ALA A 66 16.67 -1.07 -0.15
CA ALA A 66 17.34 -1.03 -1.44
C ALA A 66 16.44 -1.61 -2.54
N GLU A 67 16.72 -1.28 -3.80
CA GLU A 67 16.00 -1.84 -4.94
C GLU A 67 16.09 -3.38 -4.95
N LYS A 68 14.95 -4.03 -5.10
CA LYS A 68 14.83 -5.50 -5.15
C LYS A 68 13.69 -5.91 -6.07
N ARG A 69 13.84 -7.06 -6.74
CA ARG A 69 12.75 -7.66 -7.52
C ARG A 69 11.63 -8.14 -6.61
N ILE A 70 10.39 -7.86 -7.00
CA ILE A 70 9.20 -8.27 -6.23
C ILE A 70 9.15 -9.79 -6.05
N GLY A 71 9.51 -10.56 -7.08
CA GLY A 71 9.53 -12.03 -7.05
C GLY A 71 10.43 -12.63 -5.97
N GLU A 72 11.47 -11.94 -5.53
CA GLU A 72 12.42 -12.43 -4.52
C GLU A 72 11.88 -12.38 -3.07
N SER A 73 10.74 -11.70 -2.85
CA SER A 73 10.08 -11.55 -1.55
C SER A 73 8.55 -11.69 -1.66
N ILE A 74 8.03 -12.32 -2.73
CA ILE A 74 6.60 -12.28 -3.08
C ILE A 74 5.66 -12.84 -2.01
N HIS A 75 6.14 -13.75 -1.16
CA HIS A 75 5.33 -14.33 -0.09
C HIS A 75 4.98 -13.34 1.02
N GLU A 76 5.74 -12.25 1.13
CA GLU A 76 5.58 -11.23 2.18
C GLU A 76 5.21 -9.85 1.61
N PHE A 77 5.19 -9.71 0.27
CA PHE A 77 4.86 -8.46 -0.39
C PHE A 77 3.38 -8.38 -0.79
N TYR A 78 2.75 -7.23 -0.51
CA TYR A 78 1.36 -6.99 -0.87
C TYR A 78 1.22 -6.68 -2.37
N THR A 79 0.49 -7.52 -3.10
CA THR A 79 0.11 -7.29 -4.50
C THR A 79 -1.37 -7.58 -4.70
N GLY A 80 -1.86 -7.65 -5.94
CA GLY A 80 -3.16 -8.26 -6.29
C GLY A 80 -3.24 -9.75 -5.94
N ASN A 81 -3.05 -10.10 -4.67
CA ASN A 81 -2.95 -11.46 -4.15
C ASN A 81 -4.29 -12.21 -4.22
N TYR A 82 -5.39 -11.47 -4.21
CA TYR A 82 -6.76 -12.00 -4.26
C TYR A 82 -7.46 -11.76 -5.61
N VAL A 83 -6.76 -11.14 -6.56
CA VAL A 83 -7.27 -10.98 -7.93
C VAL A 83 -7.05 -12.30 -8.67
N ASN A 84 -8.13 -12.91 -9.14
CA ASN A 84 -8.05 -14.20 -9.83
C ASN A 84 -9.11 -14.30 -10.93
N GLY A 85 -8.69 -14.20 -12.20
CA GLY A 85 -9.57 -14.39 -13.35
C GLY A 85 -10.49 -13.21 -13.63
N VAL A 86 -10.16 -12.00 -13.15
CA VAL A 86 -11.00 -10.82 -13.36
C VAL A 86 -10.81 -10.33 -14.80
N VAL A 87 -11.90 -10.28 -15.58
CA VAL A 87 -11.87 -9.74 -16.94
C VAL A 87 -11.83 -8.22 -16.88
N GLY A 88 -10.74 -7.66 -17.39
CA GLY A 88 -10.46 -6.24 -17.44
C GLY A 88 -10.63 -5.64 -18.83
N LYS A 89 -9.95 -4.50 -19.02
CA LYS A 89 -10.00 -3.71 -20.25
C LYS A 89 -9.49 -4.53 -21.44
N GLY A 90 -10.17 -4.42 -22.59
CA GLY A 90 -9.73 -5.08 -23.83
C GLY A 90 -9.71 -6.61 -23.76
N GLY A 91 -10.45 -7.22 -22.83
CA GLY A 91 -10.47 -8.68 -22.66
C GLY A 91 -9.27 -9.25 -21.89
N ALA A 92 -8.39 -8.39 -21.34
CA ALA A 92 -7.31 -8.83 -20.47
C ALA A 92 -7.86 -9.60 -19.26
N VAL A 93 -7.18 -10.66 -18.84
CA VAL A 93 -7.57 -11.43 -17.65
C VAL A 93 -6.54 -11.19 -16.56
N TYR A 94 -6.95 -10.52 -15.48
CA TYR A 94 -6.08 -10.22 -14.36
C TYR A 94 -6.02 -11.42 -13.41
N GLY A 95 -4.82 -11.98 -13.28
CA GLY A 95 -4.51 -13.06 -12.35
C GLY A 95 -3.82 -12.56 -11.09
N LYS A 96 -3.36 -13.52 -10.28
CA LYS A 96 -2.60 -13.25 -9.06
C LYS A 96 -1.34 -12.46 -9.40
N HIS A 97 -1.04 -11.44 -8.59
CA HIS A 97 0.13 -10.57 -8.78
C HIS A 97 0.13 -9.82 -10.13
N ALA A 98 -1.03 -9.59 -10.77
CA ALA A 98 -1.09 -8.85 -12.04
C ALA A 98 -0.75 -7.34 -11.89
N GLY A 99 -0.71 -6.84 -10.65
CA GLY A 99 -0.30 -5.49 -10.31
C GLY A 99 -0.11 -5.32 -8.80
N LEU A 100 0.39 -4.15 -8.40
CA LEU A 100 0.53 -3.72 -7.00
C LEU A 100 -0.16 -2.38 -6.75
N CYS A 101 -0.57 -2.13 -5.51
CA CYS A 101 -1.02 -0.82 -5.04
C CYS A 101 0.03 -0.19 -4.12
N LEU A 102 0.18 1.14 -4.19
CA LEU A 102 0.99 1.93 -3.26
C LEU A 102 0.09 2.97 -2.59
N GLU A 103 -0.57 2.55 -1.51
CA GLU A 103 -1.55 3.36 -0.80
C GLU A 103 -0.87 4.22 0.25
N THR A 104 -0.49 5.46 -0.09
CA THR A 104 -0.04 6.42 0.93
C THR A 104 -1.24 6.77 1.80
N GLN A 105 -1.16 6.51 3.11
CA GLN A 105 -2.24 6.71 4.07
C GLN A 105 -1.73 6.69 5.52
N GLY A 106 -2.61 6.94 6.50
CA GLY A 106 -2.33 6.65 7.90
C GLY A 106 -2.32 5.14 8.16
N PHE A 107 -1.68 4.70 9.25
CA PHE A 107 -1.57 3.27 9.57
C PHE A 107 -2.97 2.64 9.70
N PRO A 108 -3.19 1.45 9.11
CA PRO A 108 -4.44 0.73 9.34
C PRO A 108 -4.60 0.47 10.85
N ASN A 109 -5.84 0.48 11.33
CA ASN A 109 -6.17 0.31 12.75
C ASN A 109 -5.65 1.43 13.70
N ALA A 110 -5.13 2.56 13.19
CA ALA A 110 -4.61 3.65 14.03
C ALA A 110 -5.60 4.22 15.06
N ILE A 111 -6.91 4.20 14.77
CA ILE A 111 -7.93 4.67 15.72
C ILE A 111 -7.98 3.82 17.02
N ASN A 112 -7.54 2.56 16.96
CA ASN A 112 -7.55 1.63 18.09
C ASN A 112 -6.14 1.37 18.65
N GLN A 113 -5.09 1.94 18.05
CA GLN A 113 -3.70 1.73 18.45
C GLN A 113 -3.11 3.04 18.96
N PRO A 114 -3.08 3.29 20.29
CA PRO A 114 -2.73 4.60 20.85
C PRO A 114 -1.28 5.02 20.59
N ASN A 115 -0.41 4.09 20.22
CA ASN A 115 0.99 4.35 19.85
C ASN A 115 1.17 4.68 18.36
N PHE A 116 0.12 4.57 17.54
CA PHE A 116 0.14 5.02 16.15
C PHE A 116 -0.20 6.51 16.06
N PRO A 117 0.26 7.22 15.01
CA PRO A 117 -0.14 8.60 14.76
C PRO A 117 -1.67 8.71 14.68
N SER A 118 -2.23 9.72 15.35
CA SER A 118 -3.68 9.96 15.31
C SER A 118 -4.15 10.26 13.89
N ILE A 119 -5.28 9.68 13.53
CA ILE A 119 -6.02 9.97 12.29
C ILE A 119 -7.30 10.76 12.55
N VAL A 120 -7.54 11.22 13.79
CA VAL A 120 -8.73 11.99 14.15
C VAL A 120 -8.54 13.44 13.75
N VAL A 121 -9.48 13.95 12.97
CA VAL A 121 -9.58 15.35 12.55
C VAL A 121 -10.73 16.00 13.31
N GLN A 122 -10.45 17.11 14.00
CA GLN A 122 -11.44 17.82 14.80
C GLN A 122 -12.35 18.70 13.92
N PRO A 123 -13.54 19.09 14.41
CA PRO A 123 -14.38 20.05 13.72
C PRO A 123 -13.65 21.36 13.45
N GLY A 124 -13.71 21.84 12.21
CA GLY A 124 -13.02 23.07 11.78
C GLY A 124 -11.55 22.88 11.41
N GLU A 125 -10.95 21.72 11.70
CA GLU A 125 -9.65 21.35 11.13
C GLU A 125 -9.80 20.82 9.70
N LYS A 126 -8.74 20.98 8.92
CA LYS A 126 -8.68 20.49 7.54
C LYS A 126 -7.75 19.29 7.46
N TYR A 127 -8.30 18.15 7.01
CA TYR A 127 -7.48 17.07 6.48
C TYR A 127 -6.93 17.48 5.11
N GLN A 128 -5.62 17.34 4.91
CA GLN A 128 -4.98 17.55 3.63
C GLN A 128 -3.89 16.51 3.42
N HIS A 129 -3.98 15.76 2.32
CA HIS A 129 -3.02 14.73 1.95
C HIS A 129 -2.75 14.78 0.44
N THR A 130 -1.49 14.81 0.05
CA THR A 130 -1.04 14.85 -1.34
C THR A 130 -0.27 13.58 -1.66
N MET A 131 -0.65 12.94 -2.75
CA MET A 131 0.02 11.78 -3.33
C MET A 131 0.53 12.19 -4.71
N LEU A 132 1.80 11.94 -4.98
CA LEU A 132 2.46 12.24 -6.26
C LEU A 132 2.86 10.93 -6.93
N PHE A 133 2.40 10.74 -8.17
CA PHE A 133 2.91 9.70 -9.06
C PHE A 133 3.76 10.37 -10.13
N GLU A 134 5.06 10.12 -10.11
CA GLU A 134 6.01 10.62 -11.10
C GLU A 134 6.44 9.45 -12.00
N PHE A 135 6.39 9.66 -13.32
CA PHE A 135 6.78 8.67 -14.32
C PHE A 135 7.96 9.22 -15.11
N SER A 136 8.97 8.38 -15.30
CA SER A 136 10.13 8.68 -16.13
C SER A 136 10.48 7.46 -16.98
N VAL A 137 11.35 7.70 -17.96
CA VAL A 137 12.11 6.67 -18.67
C VAL A 137 13.58 6.98 -18.46
N GLU A 138 14.42 5.96 -18.51
CA GLU A 138 15.88 6.13 -18.56
C GLU A 138 16.35 6.46 -19.98
#